data_AF-A0A1I1WYG3-F1
#
_entry.id   AF-A0A1I1WYG3-F1
#
_cell.length_a   1.000
_cell.length_b   1.000
_cell.length_c   1.000
_cell.angle_alpha   90.00
_cell.angle_beta   90.00
_cell.angle_gamma   90.00
#
_symmetry.space_group_name_H-M   'P 1'
#
loop_
_entity.id
_entity.type
_entity.pdbx_description
1 polymer ?
#
loop_
_entity_poly.entity_id
_entity_poly.type
_entity_poly.pdbx_seq_one_letter_code
_entity_poly.pdbx_strand_id
1 'polypeptide(L)'
;MSQAAEQPSSRLADALLRAPAAEDPSDQPWAYRGWAALLVSLFIAYHTVALLQHTTPAAGLAERFNRKLAGILRSGAYMRATSSVQSWAMFAPNPHRTNQFLQVRVVTQAGEELDLLHDIYGRRDYPYFFYDRMGKINRRLIEQERYQSPYAAWVCREWARTHGGEAPVRVNFTKMWTKVPPPAKAIATMGFDPFELKLHKEDLKGFDCATTPHAQLPNDIRARYGFAPLPEGAFVDIEQNTWHDRAEAKARILQRRRAVDTTRGGAEGKGKAPEGAQSDEPPAPEGDADEPALPAEGGGNEGGNEGGGADGGGD
;
A
#
# COMPACT_ATOMS: atom_id res chain seq x y z
N MET A 1 -11.83 -52.49 -51.17
CA MET A 1 -11.98 -51.10 -51.63
C MET A 1 -12.43 -50.27 -50.43
N SER A 2 -11.49 -49.61 -49.76
CA SER A 2 -11.75 -48.86 -48.53
C SER A 2 -12.05 -47.40 -48.91
N GLN A 3 -13.30 -46.97 -48.76
CA GLN A 3 -13.65 -45.55 -48.80
C GLN A 3 -13.25 -44.94 -47.46
N ALA A 4 -12.20 -44.11 -47.47
CA ALA A 4 -11.82 -43.32 -46.33
C ALA A 4 -12.91 -42.27 -46.06
N ALA A 5 -13.51 -42.32 -44.88
CA ALA A 5 -14.42 -41.30 -44.39
C ALA A 5 -13.67 -39.97 -44.27
N GLU A 6 -13.98 -39.06 -45.17
CA GLU A 6 -13.46 -37.69 -45.17
C GLU A 6 -13.95 -36.97 -43.91
N GLN A 7 -13.02 -36.56 -43.04
CA GLN A 7 -13.36 -36.04 -41.71
C GLN A 7 -14.05 -34.66 -41.81
N PRO A 8 -15.14 -34.41 -41.06
CA PRO A 8 -15.92 -33.17 -41.13
C PRO A 8 -15.15 -31.91 -40.70
N SER A 9 -14.00 -32.06 -40.03
CA SER A 9 -13.17 -30.95 -39.57
C SER A 9 -12.47 -30.20 -40.70
N SER A 10 -12.10 -30.87 -41.79
CA SER A 10 -11.43 -30.22 -42.94
C SER A 10 -12.39 -29.30 -43.70
N ARG A 11 -13.67 -29.70 -43.81
CA ARG A 11 -14.70 -28.89 -44.48
C ARG A 11 -15.06 -27.63 -43.71
N LEU A 12 -15.07 -27.66 -42.37
CA LEU A 12 -15.31 -26.48 -41.57
C LEU A 12 -14.12 -25.50 -41.64
N ALA A 13 -12.89 -26.01 -41.57
CA ALA A 13 -11.68 -25.19 -41.68
C ALA A 13 -11.58 -24.54 -43.07
N ASP A 14 -11.80 -25.28 -44.15
CA ASP A 14 -11.83 -24.72 -45.51
C ASP A 14 -13.00 -23.73 -45.69
N ALA A 15 -14.17 -23.99 -45.09
CA ALA A 15 -15.30 -23.07 -45.12
C ALA A 15 -15.03 -21.76 -44.37
N LEU A 16 -14.33 -21.81 -43.23
CA LEU A 16 -13.96 -20.61 -42.46
C LEU A 16 -12.85 -19.80 -43.15
N LEU A 17 -11.91 -20.48 -43.81
CA LEU A 17 -10.78 -19.82 -44.50
C LEU A 17 -11.16 -19.24 -45.86
N ARG A 18 -12.20 -19.78 -46.51
CA ARG A 18 -12.68 -19.33 -47.83
C ARG A 18 -14.05 -18.65 -47.78
N ALA A 19 -14.63 -18.49 -46.59
CA ALA A 19 -15.81 -17.66 -46.43
C ALA A 19 -15.47 -16.25 -46.96
N PRO A 20 -16.26 -15.68 -47.88
CA PRO A 20 -16.09 -14.28 -48.23
C PRO A 20 -16.18 -13.48 -46.93
N ALA A 21 -15.22 -12.58 -46.70
CA ALA A 21 -15.24 -11.70 -45.54
C ALA A 21 -16.65 -11.07 -45.47
N ALA A 22 -17.33 -11.23 -44.34
CA ALA A 22 -18.61 -10.58 -44.14
C ALA A 22 -18.35 -9.08 -44.36
N GLU A 23 -18.92 -8.52 -45.42
CA GLU A 23 -18.89 -7.08 -45.62
C GLU A 23 -19.63 -6.48 -44.44
N ASP A 24 -18.90 -5.76 -43.58
CA ASP A 24 -19.52 -4.98 -42.53
C ASP A 24 -20.53 -4.06 -43.23
N PRO A 25 -21.83 -4.14 -42.91
CA PRO A 25 -22.80 -3.25 -43.50
C PRO A 25 -22.47 -1.83 -43.04
N SER A 26 -21.80 -1.08 -43.93
CA SER A 26 -21.28 0.28 -43.67
C SER A 26 -22.35 1.26 -43.21
N ASP A 27 -23.62 0.93 -43.50
CA ASP A 27 -24.79 1.77 -43.30
C ASP A 27 -25.64 1.32 -42.11
N GLN A 28 -25.17 0.39 -41.27
CA GLN A 28 -25.89 0.14 -40.02
C GLN A 28 -25.79 1.37 -39.11
N PRO A 29 -26.93 2.01 -38.76
CA PRO A 29 -26.92 3.12 -37.84
C PRO A 29 -26.36 2.63 -36.50
N TRP A 30 -25.40 3.38 -35.95
CA TRP A 30 -24.76 3.05 -34.68
C TRP A 30 -25.84 2.75 -33.65
N ALA A 31 -25.73 1.61 -32.97
CA ALA A 31 -26.74 1.11 -32.02
C ALA A 31 -27.09 2.14 -30.93
N TYR A 32 -26.21 3.11 -30.71
CA TYR A 32 -26.36 4.17 -29.75
C TYR A 32 -26.42 5.53 -30.48
N ARG A 33 -27.62 6.11 -30.56
CA ARG A 33 -27.91 7.44 -31.11
C ARG A 33 -27.10 8.55 -30.43
N GLY A 34 -27.24 9.79 -30.91
CA GLY A 34 -26.52 10.99 -30.44
C GLY A 34 -26.46 11.22 -28.92
N TRP A 35 -27.38 10.66 -28.12
CA TRP A 35 -27.30 10.69 -26.65
C TRP A 35 -26.11 9.89 -26.09
N ALA A 36 -25.78 8.73 -26.65
CA ALA A 36 -24.61 7.99 -26.21
C ALA A 36 -23.31 8.67 -26.65
N ALA A 37 -23.29 9.24 -27.86
CA ALA A 37 -22.19 10.10 -28.29
C ALA A 37 -22.01 11.28 -27.32
N LEU A 38 -23.10 11.95 -26.92
CA LEU A 38 -23.07 13.04 -25.95
C LEU A 38 -22.52 12.58 -24.59
N LEU A 39 -23.00 11.44 -24.06
CA LEU A 39 -22.54 10.90 -22.77
C LEU A 39 -21.05 10.53 -22.82
N VAL A 40 -20.60 9.88 -23.89
CA VAL A 40 -19.18 9.54 -24.10
C VAL A 40 -18.34 10.81 -24.24
N SER A 41 -18.80 11.79 -25.02
CA SER A 41 -18.11 13.08 -25.15
C SER A 41 -18.01 13.82 -23.81
N LEU A 42 -19.08 13.83 -23.00
CA LEU A 42 -19.08 14.44 -21.67
C LEU A 42 -18.11 13.71 -20.73
N PHE A 43 -18.09 12.37 -20.77
CA PHE A 43 -17.14 11.57 -20.01
C PHE A 43 -15.69 11.87 -20.40
N ILE A 44 -15.39 11.90 -21.71
CA ILE A 44 -14.05 12.23 -22.22
C ILE A 44 -13.66 13.64 -21.77
N ALA A 45 -14.54 14.63 -21.96
CA ALA A 45 -14.29 16.00 -21.54
C ALA A 45 -14.01 16.10 -20.05
N TYR A 46 -14.83 15.44 -19.21
CA TYR A 46 -14.62 15.39 -17.77
C TYR A 46 -13.28 14.73 -17.41
N HIS A 47 -12.95 13.58 -18.02
CA HIS A 47 -11.68 12.88 -17.78
C HIS A 47 -10.48 13.75 -18.17
N THR A 48 -10.52 14.41 -19.33
CA THR A 48 -9.45 15.32 -19.78
C THR A 48 -9.27 16.49 -18.82
N VAL A 49 -10.36 17.12 -18.36
CA VAL A 49 -10.27 18.24 -17.40
C VAL A 49 -9.73 17.77 -16.05
N ALA A 50 -10.19 16.62 -15.55
CA ALA A 50 -9.68 16.03 -14.32
C ALA A 50 -8.19 15.66 -14.42
N LEU A 51 -7.76 15.11 -15.56
CA LEU A 51 -6.37 14.79 -15.83
C LEU A 51 -5.49 16.05 -15.87
N LEU A 52 -5.91 17.08 -16.63
CA LEU A 52 -5.19 18.35 -16.72
C LEU A 52 -5.02 18.99 -15.34
N GLN A 53 -6.10 19.07 -14.57
CA GLN A 53 -6.08 19.54 -13.19
C GLN A 53 -5.08 18.71 -12.34
N HIS A 54 -5.14 17.38 -12.42
CA HIS A 54 -4.28 16.49 -11.63
C HIS A 54 -2.79 16.62 -11.98
N THR A 55 -2.47 16.91 -13.24
CA THR A 55 -1.09 17.16 -13.71
C THR A 55 -0.60 18.60 -13.50
N THR A 56 -1.51 19.52 -13.16
CA THR A 56 -1.14 20.93 -12.92
C THR A 56 -0.44 21.03 -11.57
N PRO A 57 0.75 21.66 -11.49
CA PRO A 57 1.49 21.81 -10.24
C PRO A 57 0.63 22.42 -9.13
N ALA A 58 0.77 21.87 -7.92
CA ALA A 58 0.09 22.37 -6.73
C ALA A 58 0.79 23.61 -6.12
N ALA A 59 1.87 24.11 -6.74
CA ALA A 59 2.65 25.26 -6.28
C ALA A 59 2.60 26.42 -7.29
N GLY A 60 2.67 27.65 -6.79
CA GLY A 60 2.75 28.88 -7.58
C GLY A 60 1.41 29.62 -7.74
N LEU A 61 1.34 30.53 -8.72
CA LEU A 61 0.22 31.46 -8.90
C LEU A 61 -1.14 30.79 -9.13
N ALA A 62 -1.16 29.55 -9.63
CA ALA A 62 -2.38 28.80 -9.93
C ALA A 62 -2.88 27.91 -8.77
N GLU A 63 -2.18 27.84 -7.64
CA GLU A 63 -2.47 26.91 -6.54
C GLU A 63 -3.90 27.03 -6.02
N ARG A 64 -4.40 28.26 -5.79
CA ARG A 64 -5.77 28.49 -5.29
C ARG A 64 -6.83 28.04 -6.28
N PHE A 65 -6.62 28.31 -7.57
CA PHE A 65 -7.51 27.87 -8.63
C PHE A 65 -7.50 26.35 -8.76
N ASN A 66 -6.31 25.74 -8.75
CA ASN A 66 -6.13 24.29 -8.86
C ASN A 66 -6.82 23.55 -7.71
N ARG A 67 -6.66 23.99 -6.46
CA ARG A 67 -7.35 23.42 -5.29
C ARG A 67 -8.87 23.54 -5.40
N LYS A 68 -9.38 24.71 -5.80
CA LYS A 68 -10.83 24.92 -5.96
C LYS A 68 -11.42 24.03 -7.05
N LEU A 69 -10.72 23.91 -8.19
CA LEU A 69 -11.12 23.05 -9.29
C LEU A 69 -11.09 21.57 -8.90
N ALA A 70 -10.07 21.15 -8.15
CA ALA A 70 -9.95 19.79 -7.61
C ALA A 70 -11.14 19.43 -6.69
N GLY A 71 -11.54 20.36 -5.82
CA GLY A 71 -12.68 20.18 -4.92
C GLY A 71 -14.01 20.08 -5.65
N ILE A 72 -14.24 20.95 -6.64
CA ILE A 72 -15.49 20.94 -7.45
C ILE A 72 -15.59 19.66 -8.27
N LEU A 73 -14.50 19.28 -8.96
CA LEU A 73 -14.50 18.10 -9.83
C LEU A 73 -14.38 16.79 -9.06
N ARG A 74 -14.07 16.84 -7.75
CA ARG A 74 -13.64 15.69 -6.95
C ARG A 74 -12.56 14.87 -7.67
N SER A 75 -11.68 15.56 -8.39
CA SER A 75 -10.72 14.94 -9.31
C SER A 75 -9.80 13.94 -8.60
N GLY A 76 -9.37 14.22 -7.37
CA GLY A 76 -8.55 13.29 -6.58
C GLY A 76 -9.28 11.98 -6.21
N ALA A 77 -10.59 12.02 -5.96
CA ALA A 77 -11.39 10.82 -5.71
C ALA A 77 -11.64 10.06 -7.03
N TYR A 78 -11.97 10.79 -8.10
CA TYR A 78 -12.16 10.22 -9.44
C TYR A 78 -10.90 9.51 -9.95
N MET A 79 -9.75 10.18 -9.96
CA MET A 79 -8.48 9.62 -10.45
C MET A 79 -8.05 8.38 -9.64
N ARG A 80 -8.32 8.35 -8.33
CA ARG A 80 -8.11 7.16 -7.49
C ARG A 80 -9.07 6.03 -7.87
N ALA A 81 -10.35 6.32 -8.04
CA ALA A 81 -11.36 5.34 -8.42
C ALA A 81 -11.09 4.74 -9.81
N THR A 82 -10.61 5.53 -10.76
CA THR A 82 -10.24 5.07 -12.11
C THR A 82 -8.81 4.50 -12.19
N SER A 83 -8.08 4.42 -11.07
CA SER A 83 -6.68 3.97 -11.01
C SER A 83 -5.74 4.74 -11.96
N SER A 84 -6.07 6.01 -12.24
CA SER A 84 -5.30 6.88 -13.14
C SER A 84 -4.18 7.65 -12.43
N VAL A 85 -4.03 7.48 -11.11
CA VAL A 85 -2.91 8.02 -10.34
C VAL A 85 -1.68 7.16 -10.63
N GLN A 86 -0.76 7.67 -11.45
CA GLN A 86 0.54 7.05 -11.69
C GLN A 86 1.62 7.77 -10.87
N SER A 87 2.46 7.00 -10.18
CA SER A 87 3.61 7.55 -9.46
C SER A 87 4.75 7.80 -10.44
N TRP A 88 5.03 9.08 -10.72
CA TRP A 88 6.16 9.53 -11.54
C TRP A 88 7.45 9.71 -10.74
N ALA A 89 7.45 9.36 -9.44
CA ALA A 89 8.61 9.54 -8.56
C ALA A 89 9.87 8.83 -9.06
N MET A 90 9.74 7.82 -9.92
CA MET A 90 10.87 7.16 -10.59
C MET A 90 11.65 8.09 -11.55
N PHE A 91 10.99 9.13 -12.08
CA PHE A 91 11.58 10.13 -12.97
C PHE A 91 11.82 11.48 -12.28
N ALA A 92 11.64 11.55 -10.95
CA ALA A 92 11.98 12.76 -10.22
C ALA A 92 13.49 13.05 -10.36
N PRO A 93 13.91 14.34 -10.40
CA PRO A 93 15.32 14.72 -10.52
C PRO A 93 16.23 14.08 -9.46
N ASN A 94 15.66 13.68 -8.32
CA ASN A 94 16.35 12.95 -7.27
C ASN A 94 15.61 11.62 -6.99
N PRO A 95 15.87 10.56 -7.77
CA PRO A 95 15.23 9.26 -7.54
C PRO A 95 15.66 8.68 -6.20
N HIS A 96 14.89 7.71 -5.69
CA HIS A 96 15.28 6.98 -4.48
C HIS A 96 16.68 6.37 -4.66
N ARG A 97 17.61 6.77 -3.78
CA ARG A 97 19.02 6.31 -3.82
C ARG A 97 19.28 5.12 -2.90
N THR A 98 18.25 4.38 -2.53
CA THR A 98 18.36 3.22 -1.65
C THR A 98 17.60 2.04 -2.23
N ASN A 99 18.30 0.94 -2.45
CA ASN A 99 17.68 -0.34 -2.72
C ASN A 99 17.35 -0.98 -1.38
N GLN A 100 16.09 -1.36 -1.17
CA GLN A 100 15.61 -1.94 0.09
C GLN A 100 15.17 -3.38 -0.14
N PHE A 101 15.53 -4.25 0.79
CA PHE A 101 15.21 -5.67 0.81
C PHE A 101 14.73 -6.05 2.22
N LEU A 102 13.99 -7.15 2.32
CA LEU A 102 13.49 -7.67 3.59
C LEU A 102 13.85 -9.15 3.70
N GLN A 103 14.56 -9.48 4.77
CA GLN A 103 14.80 -10.86 5.17
C GLN A 103 13.76 -11.26 6.22
N VAL A 104 13.21 -12.46 6.08
CA VAL A 104 12.22 -13.00 7.02
C VAL A 104 12.85 -14.22 7.68
N ARG A 105 13.09 -14.12 8.99
CA ARG A 105 13.70 -15.18 9.78
C ARG A 105 12.71 -15.75 10.77
N VAL A 106 12.83 -17.04 11.04
CA VAL A 106 12.01 -17.74 12.03
C VAL A 106 12.92 -18.30 13.12
N VAL A 107 12.54 -18.08 14.37
CA VAL A 107 13.20 -18.69 15.52
C VAL A 107 12.43 -19.95 15.88
N THR A 108 13.08 -21.10 15.75
CA THR A 108 12.49 -22.41 16.07
C THR A 108 12.36 -22.62 17.58
N GLN A 109 11.64 -23.67 17.99
CA GLN A 109 11.55 -24.07 19.40
C GLN A 109 12.92 -24.46 20.01
N ALA A 110 13.86 -24.91 19.17
CA ALA A 110 15.23 -25.20 19.57
C ALA A 110 16.10 -23.94 19.72
N GLY A 111 15.56 -22.75 19.41
CA GLY A 111 16.30 -21.48 19.44
C GLY A 111 17.16 -21.21 18.21
N GLU A 112 17.07 -22.05 17.17
CA GLU A 112 17.75 -21.83 15.90
C GLU A 112 17.02 -20.77 15.07
N GLU A 113 17.77 -19.80 14.52
CA GLU A 113 17.24 -18.79 13.60
C GLU A 113 17.45 -19.25 12.15
N LEU A 114 16.35 -19.50 11.45
CA LEU A 114 16.33 -19.95 10.07
C LEU A 114 15.84 -18.82 9.16
N ASP A 115 16.58 -18.56 8.08
CA ASP A 115 16.14 -17.64 7.03
C ASP A 115 15.22 -18.37 6.05
N LEU A 116 14.06 -17.78 5.77
CA LEU A 116 13.10 -18.32 4.79
C LEU A 116 13.50 -18.04 3.34
N LEU A 117 14.61 -17.33 3.10
CA LEU A 117 15.13 -17.00 1.77
C LEU A 117 14.11 -16.26 0.90
N HIS A 118 13.20 -15.53 1.56
CA HIS A 118 12.19 -14.71 0.89
C HIS A 118 12.82 -13.46 0.25
N ASP A 119 14.01 -13.08 0.68
CA ASP A 119 14.69 -11.89 0.18
C ASP A 119 15.25 -12.11 -1.23
N ILE A 120 15.29 -11.02 -1.99
CA ILE A 120 15.87 -11.01 -3.34
C ILE A 120 17.40 -10.91 -3.27
N TYR A 121 17.91 -10.32 -2.19
CA TYR A 121 19.34 -10.08 -2.02
C TYR A 121 20.13 -11.40 -1.90
N GLY A 122 19.59 -12.39 -1.18
CA GLY A 122 20.17 -13.74 -1.05
C GLY A 122 20.07 -14.59 -2.31
N ARG A 123 18.96 -14.52 -3.05
CA ARG A 123 18.71 -15.38 -4.23
C ARG A 123 19.51 -14.99 -5.48
N ARG A 124 19.86 -13.70 -5.64
CA ARG A 124 20.64 -13.16 -6.79
C ARG A 124 20.07 -13.45 -8.19
N ASP A 125 18.83 -13.91 -8.29
CA ASP A 125 18.15 -14.16 -9.56
C ASP A 125 17.71 -12.82 -10.21
N TYR A 126 18.57 -12.24 -11.06
CA TYR A 126 18.26 -11.08 -11.90
C TYR A 126 18.59 -11.37 -13.36
N PRO A 127 17.85 -10.84 -14.35
CA PRO A 127 16.62 -10.03 -14.26
C PRO A 127 15.33 -10.87 -14.30
N TYR A 128 14.26 -10.38 -13.66
CA TYR A 128 12.95 -11.02 -13.73
C TYR A 128 12.23 -10.69 -15.04
N PHE A 129 11.87 -11.72 -15.81
CA PHE A 129 10.94 -11.56 -16.93
C PHE A 129 9.47 -11.50 -16.48
N PHE A 130 9.18 -11.97 -15.27
CA PHE A 130 7.83 -12.03 -14.72
C PHE A 130 7.75 -11.43 -13.32
N TYR A 131 6.61 -10.83 -13.02
CA TYR A 131 6.35 -10.21 -11.74
C TYR A 131 6.28 -11.26 -10.61
N ASP A 132 7.28 -11.31 -9.73
CA ASP A 132 7.27 -12.19 -8.55
C ASP A 132 6.28 -11.65 -7.49
N ARG A 133 5.29 -12.47 -7.13
CA ARG A 133 4.32 -12.17 -6.07
C ARG A 133 5.02 -11.91 -4.73
N MET A 134 6.09 -12.64 -4.43
CA MET A 134 6.87 -12.44 -3.19
C MET A 134 7.60 -11.11 -3.19
N GLY A 135 8.12 -10.66 -4.34
CA GLY A 135 8.69 -9.32 -4.48
C GLY A 135 7.69 -8.21 -4.11
N LYS A 136 6.44 -8.34 -4.54
CA LYS A 136 5.36 -7.39 -4.16
C LYS A 136 5.08 -7.42 -2.66
N ILE A 137 5.00 -8.62 -2.08
CA ILE A 137 4.75 -8.80 -0.65
C ILE A 137 5.87 -8.14 0.15
N ASN A 138 7.14 -8.44 -0.15
CA ASN A 138 8.30 -7.86 0.52
C ASN A 138 8.29 -6.33 0.46
N ARG A 139 8.01 -5.75 -0.73
CA ARG A 139 7.90 -4.30 -0.87
C ARG A 139 6.83 -3.70 0.06
N ARG A 140 5.65 -4.34 0.14
CA ARG A 140 4.58 -3.89 1.03
C ARG A 140 4.94 -4.00 2.52
N LEU A 141 5.66 -5.05 2.90
CA LEU A 141 6.12 -5.25 4.27
C LEU A 141 7.18 -4.23 4.71
N ILE A 142 8.03 -3.78 3.78
CA ILE A 142 9.01 -2.70 4.02
C ILE A 142 8.32 -1.34 4.12
N GLU A 143 7.39 -1.05 3.22
CA GLU A 143 6.70 0.25 3.16
C GLU A 143 5.70 0.45 4.32
N GLN A 144 5.06 -0.61 4.81
CA GLN A 144 3.95 -0.51 5.75
C GLN A 144 4.03 -1.56 6.87
N GLU A 145 4.35 -1.09 8.08
CA GLU A 145 4.48 -1.93 9.27
C GLU A 145 3.20 -2.74 9.59
N ARG A 146 2.02 -2.18 9.31
CA ARG A 146 0.72 -2.84 9.56
C ARG A 146 0.55 -4.20 8.88
N TYR A 147 1.30 -4.47 7.80
CA TYR A 147 1.24 -5.76 7.11
C TYR A 147 2.20 -6.81 7.70
N GLN A 148 3.15 -6.40 8.54
CA GLN A 148 4.14 -7.31 9.13
C GLN A 148 3.50 -8.31 10.09
N SER A 149 2.58 -7.85 10.95
CA SER A 149 1.88 -8.73 11.91
C SER A 149 1.02 -9.82 11.21
N PRO A 150 0.11 -9.48 10.27
CA PRO A 150 -0.67 -10.48 9.54
C PRO A 150 0.20 -11.45 8.74
N TYR A 151 1.31 -10.97 8.18
CA TYR A 151 2.24 -11.81 7.44
C TYR A 151 3.01 -12.75 8.36
N ALA A 152 3.51 -12.27 9.50
CA ALA A 152 4.13 -13.11 10.52
C ALA A 152 3.15 -14.19 11.02
N ALA A 153 1.88 -13.84 11.25
CA ALA A 153 0.86 -14.81 11.61
C ALA A 153 0.67 -15.89 10.52
N TRP A 154 0.68 -15.50 9.24
CA TRP A 154 0.66 -16.46 8.13
C TRP A 154 1.90 -17.36 8.13
N VAL A 155 3.10 -16.81 8.33
CA VAL A 155 4.35 -17.59 8.43
C VAL A 155 4.26 -18.60 9.57
N CYS A 156 3.81 -18.20 10.75
CA CYS A 156 3.64 -19.10 11.90
C CYS A 156 2.71 -20.27 11.59
N ARG A 157 1.57 -20.01 10.93
CA ARG A 157 0.60 -21.06 10.53
C ARG A 157 1.14 -21.97 9.46
N GLU A 158 1.80 -21.41 8.44
CA GLU A 158 2.36 -22.20 7.34
C GLU A 158 3.53 -23.07 7.83
N TRP A 159 4.35 -22.53 8.73
CA TRP A 159 5.39 -23.28 9.41
C TRP A 159 4.80 -24.44 10.22
N ALA A 160 3.80 -24.17 11.08
CA ALA A 160 3.12 -25.23 11.83
C ALA A 160 2.49 -26.29 10.91
N ARG A 161 1.93 -25.89 9.76
CA ARG A 161 1.34 -26.82 8.80
C ARG A 161 2.37 -27.75 8.16
N THR A 162 3.59 -27.26 7.94
CA THR A 162 4.67 -27.98 7.24
C THR A 162 5.60 -28.73 8.20
N HIS A 163 5.66 -28.34 9.46
CA HIS A 163 6.55 -28.88 10.49
C HIS A 163 5.77 -29.64 11.58
N GLY A 164 4.86 -30.52 11.17
CA GLY A 164 4.21 -31.47 12.10
C GLY A 164 3.27 -30.85 13.15
N GLY A 165 2.79 -29.64 12.94
CA GLY A 165 1.93 -28.92 13.88
C GLY A 165 2.67 -28.05 14.89
N GLU A 166 4.00 -27.96 14.81
CA GLU A 166 4.83 -27.14 15.70
C GLU A 166 5.02 -25.73 15.12
N ALA A 167 4.54 -24.71 15.82
CA ALA A 167 4.76 -23.32 15.44
C ALA A 167 6.18 -22.85 15.83
N PRO A 168 6.77 -21.90 15.09
CA PRO A 168 8.00 -21.26 15.54
C PRO A 168 7.73 -20.42 16.80
N VAL A 169 8.78 -20.05 17.52
CA VAL A 169 8.67 -19.16 18.70
C VAL A 169 8.36 -17.74 18.22
N ARG A 170 9.15 -17.25 17.26
CA ARG A 170 9.12 -15.86 16.80
C ARG A 170 9.43 -15.75 15.32
N VAL A 171 8.81 -14.79 14.66
CA VAL A 171 9.17 -14.35 13.29
C VAL A 171 9.84 -12.98 13.38
N ASN A 172 11.09 -12.91 12.92
CA ASN A 172 11.86 -11.68 12.87
C ASN A 172 11.95 -11.16 11.44
N PHE A 173 11.99 -9.84 11.32
CA PHE A 173 12.16 -9.16 10.05
C PHE A 173 13.45 -8.36 10.11
N THR A 174 14.35 -8.56 9.15
CA THR A 174 15.55 -7.73 9.01
C THR A 174 15.43 -6.93 7.73
N LYS A 175 15.35 -5.61 7.87
CA LYS A 175 15.42 -4.68 6.75
C LYS A 175 16.86 -4.56 6.31
N MET A 176 17.11 -4.71 5.02
CA MET A 176 18.44 -4.55 4.43
C MET A 176 18.39 -3.48 3.37
N TRP A 177 19.42 -2.63 3.28
CA TRP A 177 19.50 -1.68 2.19
C TRP A 177 20.91 -1.40 1.72
N THR A 178 21.02 -1.08 0.43
CA THR A 178 22.27 -0.59 -0.17
C THR A 178 22.04 0.82 -0.69
N LYS A 179 23.08 1.65 -0.60
CA LYS A 179 23.04 3.03 -1.12
C LYS A 179 23.49 3.03 -2.57
N VAL A 180 22.60 3.44 -3.46
CA VAL A 180 22.88 3.61 -4.89
C VAL A 180 23.91 4.74 -5.05
N PRO A 181 25.02 4.52 -5.77
CA PRO A 181 26.03 5.54 -5.98
C PRO A 181 25.46 6.75 -6.75
N PRO A 182 26.03 7.95 -6.56
CA PRO A 182 25.62 9.13 -7.32
C PRO A 182 25.84 8.91 -8.83
N PRO A 183 25.04 9.56 -9.70
CA PRO A 183 25.08 9.33 -11.14
C PRO A 183 26.46 9.59 -11.74
N ALA A 184 27.19 10.59 -11.24
CA ALA A 184 28.56 10.88 -11.69
C ALA A 184 29.50 9.66 -11.57
N LYS A 185 29.37 8.89 -10.47
CA LYS A 185 30.18 7.69 -10.25
C LYS A 185 29.70 6.53 -11.13
N ALA A 186 28.39 6.33 -11.22
CA ALA A 186 27.80 5.25 -12.02
C ALA A 186 28.06 5.42 -13.53
N ILE A 187 28.03 6.65 -14.05
CA ILE A 187 28.34 6.97 -15.45
C ILE A 187 29.82 6.70 -15.74
N ALA A 188 30.72 7.09 -14.82
CA ALA A 188 32.16 6.86 -14.99
C ALA A 188 32.51 5.36 -15.07
N THR A 189 31.80 4.51 -14.34
CA THR A 189 32.00 3.05 -14.35
C THR A 189 31.05 2.30 -15.30
N MET A 190 30.24 3.01 -16.10
CA MET A 190 29.23 2.44 -16.99
C MET A 190 28.26 1.46 -16.29
N GLY A 191 27.96 1.71 -15.01
CA GLY A 191 27.13 0.86 -14.16
C GLY A 191 27.72 0.66 -12.76
N PHE A 192 27.02 -0.10 -11.93
CA PHE A 192 27.51 -0.58 -10.64
C PHE A 192 26.90 -1.95 -10.35
N ASP A 193 27.62 -2.81 -9.63
CA ASP A 193 27.07 -4.06 -9.11
C ASP A 193 26.33 -3.77 -7.78
N PRO A 194 25.01 -4.01 -7.67
CA PRO A 194 24.28 -3.84 -6.43
C PRO A 194 24.77 -4.70 -5.26
N PHE A 195 25.44 -5.83 -5.54
CA PHE A 195 25.91 -6.79 -4.54
C PHE A 195 27.28 -6.47 -3.95
N GLU A 196 28.07 -5.63 -4.62
CA GLU A 196 29.35 -5.11 -4.11
C GLU A 196 29.16 -3.89 -3.19
N LEU A 197 27.96 -3.32 -3.18
CA LEU A 197 27.65 -2.18 -2.33
C LEU A 197 27.60 -2.57 -0.85
N LYS A 198 28.00 -1.64 0.02
CA LYS A 198 27.90 -1.82 1.47
C LYS A 198 26.44 -2.07 1.86
N LEU A 199 26.19 -3.28 2.39
CA LEU A 199 24.90 -3.68 2.91
C LEU A 199 24.71 -3.14 4.34
N HIS A 200 23.65 -2.38 4.53
CA HIS A 200 23.16 -1.98 5.84
C HIS A 200 22.03 -2.91 6.27
N LYS A 201 21.97 -3.24 7.56
CA LYS A 201 20.93 -4.10 8.14
C LYS A 201 20.36 -3.43 9.38
N GLU A 202 19.06 -3.58 9.56
CA GLU A 202 18.31 -3.12 10.73
C GLU A 202 17.26 -4.18 11.06
N ASP A 203 17.28 -4.66 12.30
CA ASP A 203 16.27 -5.58 12.77
C ASP A 203 15.01 -4.80 13.13
N LEU A 204 13.91 -5.17 12.47
CA LEU A 204 12.59 -4.63 12.73
C LEU A 204 11.93 -5.39 13.87
N LYS A 205 10.74 -4.94 14.26
CA LYS A 205 9.92 -5.60 15.28
C LYS A 205 9.64 -7.06 14.91
N GLY A 206 10.10 -7.97 15.75
CA GLY A 206 9.71 -9.38 15.69
C GLY A 206 8.34 -9.65 16.31
N PHE A 207 7.71 -10.73 15.91
CA PHE A 207 6.35 -11.13 16.33
C PHE A 207 6.37 -12.54 16.89
N ASP A 208 5.87 -12.70 18.13
CA ASP A 208 5.81 -14.01 18.78
C ASP A 208 4.59 -14.78 18.29
N CYS A 209 4.78 -16.02 17.85
CA CYS A 209 3.71 -16.82 17.29
C CYS A 209 2.68 -17.27 18.33
N ALA A 210 3.00 -17.19 19.62
CA ALA A 210 2.07 -17.53 20.71
C ALA A 210 1.08 -16.40 21.02
N THR A 211 1.48 -15.14 20.85
CA THR A 211 0.67 -13.97 21.26
C THR A 211 0.07 -13.22 20.09
N THR A 212 0.62 -13.38 18.89
CA THR A 212 0.14 -12.69 17.70
C THR A 212 -1.24 -13.23 17.28
N PRO A 213 -2.25 -12.36 17.04
CA PRO A 213 -3.57 -12.79 16.60
C PRO A 213 -3.52 -13.63 15.32
N HIS A 214 -4.25 -14.74 15.32
CA HIS A 214 -4.28 -15.79 14.31
C HIS A 214 -2.93 -16.42 13.97
N ALA A 215 -1.86 -16.22 14.71
CA ALA A 215 -0.59 -16.88 14.38
C ALA A 215 -0.62 -18.40 14.62
N GLN A 216 -1.55 -18.88 15.45
CA GLN A 216 -1.72 -20.29 15.75
C GLN A 216 -2.67 -20.96 14.74
N LEU A 217 -2.41 -22.22 14.42
CA LEU A 217 -3.27 -22.99 13.51
C LEU A 217 -4.55 -23.42 14.26
N PRO A 218 -5.76 -23.04 13.83
CA PRO A 218 -6.98 -23.35 14.58
C PRO A 218 -7.27 -24.87 14.58
N ASN A 219 -8.01 -25.32 15.59
CA ASN A 219 -8.23 -26.75 15.85
C ASN A 219 -8.96 -27.47 14.70
N ASP A 220 -9.83 -26.78 13.97
CA ASP A 220 -10.51 -27.33 12.80
C ASP A 220 -9.53 -27.64 11.65
N ILE A 221 -8.54 -26.77 11.43
CA ILE A 221 -7.48 -26.98 10.43
C ILE A 221 -6.51 -28.05 10.94
N ARG A 222 -6.12 -28.00 12.22
CA ARG A 222 -5.24 -29.02 12.83
C ARG A 222 -5.83 -30.43 12.71
N ALA A 223 -7.13 -30.58 12.96
CA ALA A 223 -7.82 -31.86 12.78
C ALA A 223 -7.77 -32.38 11.34
N ARG A 224 -7.90 -31.49 10.34
CA ARG A 224 -7.79 -31.88 8.91
C ARG A 224 -6.43 -32.44 8.54
N TYR A 225 -5.37 -31.95 9.20
CA TYR A 225 -3.99 -32.39 8.96
C TYR A 225 -3.52 -33.47 9.96
N GLY A 226 -4.40 -33.96 10.84
CA GLY A 226 -4.07 -34.99 11.83
C GLY A 226 -3.18 -34.52 12.97
N PHE A 227 -3.10 -33.21 13.23
CA PHE A 227 -2.33 -32.66 14.34
C PHE A 227 -3.14 -32.69 15.64
N ALA A 228 -2.45 -32.85 16.77
CA ALA A 228 -3.06 -32.77 18.09
C ALA A 228 -3.74 -31.40 18.31
N PRO A 229 -4.90 -31.32 18.96
CA PRO A 229 -5.57 -30.05 19.21
C PRO A 229 -4.69 -29.12 20.06
N LEU A 230 -4.79 -27.83 19.82
CA LEU A 230 -4.19 -26.81 20.68
C LEU A 230 -4.86 -26.82 22.07
N PRO A 231 -4.11 -26.48 23.14
CA PRO A 231 -4.69 -26.29 24.45
C PRO A 231 -5.74 -25.17 24.43
N GLU A 232 -6.70 -25.27 25.34
CA GLU A 232 -7.77 -24.27 25.46
C GLU A 232 -7.19 -22.88 25.71
N GLY A 233 -7.67 -21.88 24.97
CA GLY A 233 -7.19 -20.49 25.04
C GLY A 233 -5.86 -20.20 24.35
N ALA A 234 -5.20 -21.19 23.73
CA ALA A 234 -3.93 -20.96 23.02
C ALA A 234 -4.10 -20.31 21.64
N PHE A 235 -5.29 -20.42 21.03
CA PHE A 235 -5.61 -19.69 19.81
C PHE A 235 -6.04 -18.26 20.15
N VAL A 236 -5.30 -17.29 19.65
CA VAL A 236 -5.57 -15.87 19.81
C VAL A 236 -6.37 -15.40 18.61
N ASP A 237 -7.65 -15.07 18.79
CA ASP A 237 -8.48 -14.53 17.72
C ASP A 237 -8.27 -13.02 17.54
N ILE A 238 -8.65 -12.48 16.38
CA ILE A 238 -8.74 -11.02 16.19
C ILE A 238 -10.00 -10.52 16.88
N GLU A 239 -9.86 -9.44 17.64
CA GLU A 239 -11.00 -8.69 18.15
C GLU A 239 -11.78 -8.07 16.98
N GLN A 240 -12.95 -8.64 16.67
CA GLN A 240 -13.80 -8.17 15.59
C GLN A 240 -14.64 -6.99 16.07
N ASN A 241 -14.17 -5.78 15.79
CA ASN A 241 -14.95 -4.56 16.04
C ASN A 241 -15.91 -4.30 14.88
N THR A 242 -17.20 -4.57 15.11
CA THR A 242 -18.25 -4.31 14.11
C THR A 242 -18.51 -2.81 13.94
N TRP A 243 -19.24 -2.43 12.88
CA TRP A 243 -19.67 -1.04 12.69
C TRP A 243 -20.55 -0.56 13.87
N HIS A 244 -21.36 -1.45 14.45
CA HIS A 244 -22.18 -1.15 15.60
C HIS A 244 -21.33 -0.83 16.84
N ASP A 245 -20.32 -1.65 17.13
CA ASP A 245 -19.42 -1.43 18.28
C ASP A 245 -18.66 -0.11 18.17
N ARG A 246 -18.25 0.25 16.95
CA ARG A 246 -17.63 1.55 16.65
C ARG A 246 -18.60 2.71 16.87
N ALA A 247 -19.85 2.57 16.43
CA ALA A 247 -20.88 3.59 16.64
C ALA A 247 -21.18 3.80 18.13
N GLU A 248 -21.30 2.72 18.90
CA GLU A 248 -21.46 2.80 20.36
C GLU A 248 -20.24 3.44 21.04
N ALA A 249 -19.02 3.06 20.66
CA ALA A 249 -17.81 3.65 21.21
C ALA A 249 -17.77 5.18 20.94
N LYS A 250 -18.12 5.61 19.72
CA LYS A 250 -18.21 7.03 19.37
C LYS A 250 -19.29 7.75 20.20
N ALA A 251 -20.44 7.12 20.41
CA ALA A 251 -21.51 7.65 21.26
C ALA A 251 -21.06 7.80 22.73
N ARG A 252 -20.38 6.80 23.29
CA ARG A 252 -19.81 6.83 24.66
C ARG A 252 -18.78 7.96 24.80
N ILE A 253 -17.91 8.16 23.81
CA ILE A 253 -16.93 9.25 23.80
C ILE A 253 -17.64 10.61 23.77
N LEU A 254 -18.66 10.77 22.92
CA LEU A 254 -19.42 12.01 22.80
C LEU A 254 -20.17 12.34 24.11
N GLN A 255 -20.78 11.35 24.75
CA GLN A 255 -21.44 11.51 26.06
C GLN A 255 -20.43 11.93 27.14
N ARG A 256 -19.24 11.30 27.17
CA ARG A 256 -18.18 11.65 28.12
C ARG A 256 -17.69 13.09 27.91
N ARG A 257 -17.52 13.53 26.66
CA ARG A 257 -17.15 14.93 26.34
C ARG A 257 -18.22 15.91 26.84
N ARG A 258 -19.50 15.65 26.52
CA ARG A 258 -20.62 16.48 27.00
C ARG A 258 -20.67 16.60 28.53
N ALA A 259 -20.43 15.50 29.25
CA ALA A 259 -20.42 15.51 30.71
C ALA A 259 -19.29 16.39 31.29
N VAL A 260 -18.11 16.38 30.67
CA VAL A 260 -16.98 17.24 31.06
C VAL A 260 -17.26 18.72 30.76
N ASP A 261 -17.88 19.01 29.62
CA ASP A 261 -18.23 20.40 29.27
C ASP A 261 -19.29 20.96 30.24
N THR A 262 -20.26 20.15 30.66
CA THR A 262 -21.26 20.57 31.66
C THR A 262 -20.68 20.84 33.05
N THR A 263 -19.66 20.09 33.48
CA THR A 263 -19.01 20.32 34.78
C THR A 263 -18.08 21.53 34.75
N ARG A 264 -17.45 21.82 33.60
CA ARG A 264 -16.62 23.01 33.42
C ARG A 264 -17.46 24.30 33.34
N GLY A 265 -18.57 24.29 32.59
CA GLY A 265 -19.52 25.40 32.53
C GLY A 265 -20.23 25.69 33.87
N GLY A 266 -20.37 24.69 34.74
CA GLY A 266 -20.90 24.86 36.10
C GLY A 266 -19.92 25.48 37.10
N ALA A 267 -18.60 25.36 36.86
CA ALA A 267 -17.56 25.90 37.75
C ALA A 267 -17.22 27.37 37.47
N GLU A 268 -17.44 27.87 36.24
CA GLU A 268 -17.21 29.27 35.87
C GLU A 268 -18.40 30.21 36.20
N GLY A 269 -19.53 29.68 36.65
CA GLY A 269 -20.74 30.45 37.01
C GLY A 269 -20.69 31.27 38.31
N LYS A 270 -19.53 31.40 38.99
CA LYS A 270 -19.38 32.19 40.24
C LYS A 270 -18.31 33.27 40.21
N GLY A 271 -17.71 33.57 39.05
CA GLY A 271 -16.69 34.62 38.90
C GLY A 271 -17.07 35.66 37.86
N LYS A 272 -17.63 36.79 38.31
CA LYS A 272 -17.58 38.14 37.72
C LYS A 272 -17.38 38.23 36.19
N ALA A 273 -18.44 38.62 35.49
CA ALA A 273 -18.44 38.92 34.05
C ALA A 273 -17.31 39.89 33.65
N PRO A 274 -16.47 39.55 32.65
CA PRO A 274 -15.79 40.55 31.86
C PRO A 274 -16.70 40.98 30.70
N GLU A 275 -16.92 42.29 30.63
CA GLU A 275 -17.60 43.00 29.57
C GLU A 275 -16.74 42.91 28.29
N GLY A 276 -17.26 42.25 27.25
CA GLY A 276 -16.64 42.19 25.92
C GLY A 276 -16.50 40.78 25.35
N ALA A 277 -17.62 40.10 25.05
CA ALA A 277 -17.62 38.87 24.27
C ALA A 277 -18.19 39.17 22.87
N GLN A 278 -17.30 39.19 21.87
CA GLN A 278 -17.66 39.09 20.46
C GLN A 278 -18.34 37.74 20.22
N SER A 279 -19.40 37.75 19.43
CA SER A 279 -20.17 36.58 19.03
C SER A 279 -19.34 35.69 18.10
N ASP A 280 -18.73 34.64 18.65
CA ASP A 280 -18.21 33.53 17.88
C ASP A 280 -19.38 32.61 17.48
N GLU A 281 -19.73 32.71 16.21
CA GLU A 281 -20.62 31.80 15.49
C GLU A 281 -20.03 30.37 15.53
N PRO A 282 -20.84 29.32 15.79
CA PRO A 282 -20.31 27.96 15.87
C PRO A 282 -19.75 27.52 14.51
N PRO A 283 -18.56 26.90 14.45
CA PRO A 283 -18.03 26.39 13.20
C PRO A 283 -18.95 25.30 12.64
N ALA A 284 -19.20 25.37 11.33
CA ALA A 284 -19.94 24.40 10.56
C ALA A 284 -19.43 22.96 10.83
N PRO A 285 -20.30 21.93 10.73
CA PRO A 285 -19.91 20.55 10.99
C PRO A 285 -18.72 20.15 10.09
N GLU A 286 -17.60 19.85 10.73
CA GLU A 286 -16.43 19.23 10.10
C GLU A 286 -16.87 17.95 9.41
N GLY A 287 -16.78 17.94 8.08
CA GLY A 287 -16.94 16.74 7.28
C GLY A 287 -15.87 15.72 7.66
N ASP A 288 -16.32 14.47 7.80
CA ASP A 288 -15.56 13.23 8.03
C ASP A 288 -14.04 13.33 7.80
N ALA A 289 -13.30 13.67 8.86
CA ALA A 289 -11.85 13.52 8.93
C ALA A 289 -11.50 12.05 9.28
N ASP A 290 -11.84 11.14 8.39
CA ASP A 290 -11.24 9.79 8.29
C ASP A 290 -10.58 9.64 6.91
N GLU A 291 -10.03 10.73 6.37
CA GLU A 291 -8.99 10.64 5.33
C GLU A 291 -7.63 10.48 6.05
N PRO A 292 -6.86 9.40 5.79
CA PRO A 292 -5.54 9.26 6.38
C PRO A 292 -4.68 10.45 5.94
N ALA A 293 -4.10 11.13 6.93
CA ALA A 293 -3.11 12.18 6.70
C ALA A 293 -2.06 11.66 5.71
N LEU A 294 -1.88 12.40 4.62
CA LEU A 294 -0.83 12.15 3.64
C LEU A 294 0.52 12.11 4.36
N PRO A 295 1.43 11.16 4.05
CA PRO A 295 2.84 11.39 4.33
C PRO A 295 3.24 12.65 3.56
N ALA A 296 3.83 13.63 4.26
CA ALA A 296 4.41 14.81 3.65
C ALA A 296 5.40 14.37 2.57
N GLU A 297 5.07 14.60 1.30
CA GLU A 297 6.03 14.50 0.21
C GLU A 297 7.12 15.56 0.43
N GLY A 298 8.37 15.12 0.28
CA GLY A 298 9.57 15.82 0.69
C GLY A 298 9.72 17.23 0.11
N GLY A 299 9.47 18.23 0.97
CA GLY A 299 10.09 19.54 0.86
C GLY A 299 11.53 19.44 1.37
N GLY A 300 12.47 19.17 0.47
CA GLY A 300 13.90 19.33 0.75
C GLY A 300 14.21 20.80 1.00
N ASN A 301 14.46 21.18 2.25
CA ASN A 301 15.07 22.44 2.61
C ASN A 301 16.58 22.21 2.74
N GLU A 302 17.31 22.28 1.63
CA GLU A 302 18.76 22.42 1.63
C GLU A 302 19.10 23.91 1.77
N GLY A 303 19.18 24.37 3.03
CA GLY A 303 19.89 25.59 3.39
C GLY A 303 21.33 25.23 3.73
N GLY A 304 22.24 25.47 2.80
CA GLY A 304 23.68 25.31 3.01
C GLY A 304 24.22 26.29 4.05
N ASN A 305 25.19 25.83 4.83
CA ASN A 305 26.21 26.70 5.40
C ASN A 305 27.56 25.98 5.33
N GLU A 306 28.30 26.30 4.27
CA GLU A 306 29.74 26.10 4.22
C GLU A 306 30.39 27.09 5.18
N GLY A 307 31.06 26.58 6.21
CA GLY A 307 31.89 27.37 7.10
C GLY A 307 33.16 26.58 7.40
N GLY A 308 34.19 26.83 6.60
CA GLY A 308 35.53 26.30 6.83
C GLY A 308 36.13 26.82 8.15
N GLY A 309 37.01 26.01 8.72
CA GLY A 309 37.85 26.36 9.85
C GLY A 309 38.96 25.31 9.99
N ALA A 310 40.15 25.67 9.53
CA ALA A 310 41.39 24.97 9.78
C ALA A 310 41.88 25.21 11.23
N ASP A 311 43.01 24.58 11.56
CA ASP A 311 43.78 24.61 12.82
C ASP A 311 43.30 23.57 13.86
N GLY A 312 44.13 22.73 14.46
CA GLY A 312 45.58 22.64 14.50
C GLY A 312 45.98 22.00 15.83
N GLY A 313 46.98 21.12 15.83
CA GLY A 313 47.81 20.80 16.99
C GLY A 313 47.38 19.62 17.87
N GLY A 314 48.38 18.82 18.26
CA GLY A 314 48.36 18.07 19.52
C GLY A 314 48.84 16.63 19.43
N ASP A 315 50.16 16.47 19.44
CA ASP A 315 51.01 15.32 19.85
C ASP A 315 51.00 14.01 19.04
#